data_AF-A0A2M8S7J8-F1
#
_entry.id   AF-A0A2M8S7J8-F1
#
_cell.length_a   1.000
_cell.length_b   1.000
_cell.length_c   1.000
_cell.angle_alpha   90.00
_cell.angle_beta   90.00
_cell.angle_gamma   90.00
#
_symmetry.space_group_name_H-M   'P 1'
#
loop_
_entity.id
_entity.type
_entity.pdbx_description
1 polymer ?
#
loop_
_entity_poly.entity_id
_entity_poly.type
_entity_poly.pdbx_seq_one_letter_code
_entity_poly.pdbx_strand_id
1 'polypeptide(L)'
;MTVDLRKIISEGSALRSGGFTGAVFLTYTLNLVFYEQMIAPVLDQAGCANVLILADPDGYNGALEMGIKNIADAGRRYVCASVERAGRGVQHVKLLLMASPGRGRMLIGSGNLTLHGYGRNLELFSQFEYNPADDPDEARYPFT
;
A
#
# COMPACT_ATOMS: atom_id res chain seq x y z
N MET A 1 -16.31 -11.91 4.46
CA MET A 1 -16.44 -11.24 3.14
C MET A 1 -15.03 -11.15 2.58
N THR A 2 -14.74 -11.83 1.47
CA THR A 2 -13.39 -11.93 0.92
C THR A 2 -12.96 -10.56 0.41
N VAL A 3 -11.90 -9.99 0.99
CA VAL A 3 -11.29 -8.76 0.49
C VAL A 3 -10.51 -9.13 -0.77
N ASP A 4 -11.15 -8.94 -1.93
CA ASP A 4 -10.49 -9.06 -3.22
C ASP A 4 -9.71 -7.75 -3.45
N LEU A 5 -8.39 -7.81 -3.33
CA LEU A 5 -7.52 -6.66 -3.58
C LEU A 5 -7.58 -6.15 -5.00
N ARG A 6 -7.92 -7.02 -5.96
CA ARG A 6 -8.30 -6.53 -7.27
C ARG A 6 -9.50 -5.66 -7.06
N LYS A 7 -10.60 -6.08 -6.44
CA LYS A 7 -11.74 -5.17 -6.18
C LYS A 7 -11.40 -3.91 -5.40
N ILE A 8 -10.58 -3.93 -4.34
CA ILE A 8 -10.27 -2.68 -3.60
C ILE A 8 -9.45 -1.69 -4.44
N ILE A 9 -8.53 -2.18 -5.28
CA ILE A 9 -7.76 -1.32 -6.18
C ILE A 9 -8.53 -1.06 -7.50
N SER A 10 -9.41 -1.97 -7.93
CA SER A 10 -10.12 -2.02 -9.22
C SER A 10 -11.58 -1.61 -9.22
N GLU A 11 -12.22 -1.44 -8.07
CA GLU A 11 -13.63 -1.06 -8.02
C GLU A 11 -13.81 0.33 -8.63
N GLY A 12 -14.31 0.28 -9.87
CA GLY A 12 -15.11 1.27 -10.58
C GLY A 12 -14.38 2.52 -11.05
N SER A 13 -13.86 3.31 -10.10
CA SER A 13 -13.43 4.69 -10.36
C SER A 13 -11.92 4.86 -10.41
N ALA A 14 -11.11 3.94 -9.88
CA ALA A 14 -9.65 4.09 -9.81
C ALA A 14 -8.88 3.47 -10.98
N LEU A 15 -9.31 2.32 -11.51
CA LEU A 15 -8.64 1.72 -12.69
C LEU A 15 -9.23 2.17 -14.02
N ARG A 16 -10.46 2.73 -14.04
CA ARG A 16 -11.05 3.23 -15.30
C ARG A 16 -10.46 4.55 -15.77
N SER A 17 -9.73 5.23 -14.91
CA SER A 17 -8.88 6.36 -15.24
C SER A 17 -7.53 6.12 -14.58
N GLY A 18 -6.51 5.73 -15.33
CA GLY A 18 -5.14 5.99 -14.89
C GLY A 18 -5.08 7.43 -14.36
N GLY A 19 -4.43 7.64 -13.22
CA GLY A 19 -4.61 8.91 -12.53
C GLY A 19 -3.91 9.05 -11.19
N PHE A 20 -3.30 8.00 -10.66
CA PHE A 20 -2.32 8.12 -9.59
C PHE A 20 -0.92 8.14 -10.22
N THR A 21 0.03 8.86 -9.63
CA THR A 21 1.41 8.96 -10.14
C THR A 21 2.42 8.34 -9.18
N GLY A 22 2.05 8.14 -7.92
CA GLY A 22 2.88 7.48 -6.94
C GLY A 22 2.07 6.75 -5.87
N ALA A 23 2.78 5.90 -5.12
CA ALA A 23 2.24 5.15 -4.00
C ALA A 23 3.25 5.05 -2.85
N VAL A 24 2.75 5.06 -1.62
CA VAL A 24 3.53 4.87 -0.40
C VAL A 24 2.90 3.77 0.43
N PHE A 25 3.69 2.76 0.80
CA PHE A 25 3.32 1.73 1.75
C PHE A 25 3.99 1.99 3.09
N LEU A 26 3.23 1.83 4.17
CA LEU A 26 3.76 1.55 5.50
C LEU A 26 3.37 0.11 5.84
N THR A 27 4.32 -0.68 6.34
CA THR A 27 4.04 -2.06 6.75
C THR A 27 5.00 -2.52 7.83
N TYR A 28 4.61 -3.54 8.61
CA TYR A 28 5.49 -4.12 9.61
C TYR A 28 6.36 -5.21 8.98
N THR A 29 5.73 -6.29 8.50
CA THR A 29 6.40 -7.35 7.73
C THR A 29 6.04 -7.24 6.26
N LEU A 30 6.92 -7.69 5.38
CA LEU A 30 6.66 -7.70 3.94
C LEU A 30 7.26 -8.92 3.25
N ASN A 31 6.72 -9.22 2.07
CA ASN A 31 7.27 -10.19 1.14
C ASN A 31 7.42 -9.50 -0.23
N LEU A 32 8.67 -9.24 -0.63
CA LEU A 32 8.96 -8.49 -1.84
C LEU A 32 8.67 -9.28 -3.12
N VAL A 33 8.78 -10.61 -3.09
CA VAL A 33 8.38 -11.46 -4.23
C VAL A 33 6.87 -11.38 -4.45
N PHE A 34 6.10 -11.45 -3.36
CA PHE A 34 4.65 -11.24 -3.41
C PHE A 34 4.31 -9.84 -3.94
N TYR A 35 5.00 -8.81 -3.47
CA TYR A 35 4.80 -7.45 -3.96
C TYR A 35 5.05 -7.36 -5.47
N GLU A 36 6.21 -7.81 -5.96
CA GLU A 36 6.56 -7.71 -7.39
C GLU A 36 5.60 -8.51 -8.28
N GLN A 37 5.15 -9.69 -7.84
CA GLN A 37 4.30 -10.56 -8.65
C GLN A 37 2.82 -10.19 -8.62
N MET A 38 2.32 -9.68 -7.49
CA MET A 38 0.87 -9.53 -7.27
C MET A 38 0.43 -8.07 -7.11
N ILE A 39 1.27 -7.21 -6.52
CA ILE A 39 0.90 -5.84 -6.16
C ILE A 39 1.41 -4.83 -7.19
N ALA A 40 2.69 -4.91 -7.56
CA ALA A 40 3.31 -4.00 -8.52
C ALA A 40 2.56 -3.93 -9.86
N PRO A 41 2.09 -5.04 -10.47
CA PRO A 41 1.34 -4.96 -11.73
C PRO A 41 0.02 -4.21 -11.62
N VAL A 42 -0.59 -4.22 -10.43
CA VAL A 42 -1.84 -3.50 -10.16
C VAL A 42 -1.56 -2.00 -9.99
N LEU A 43 -0.46 -1.64 -9.33
CA LEU A 43 -0.02 -0.24 -9.22
C LEU A 43 0.40 0.34 -10.58
N ASP A 44 1.08 -0.45 -11.41
CA ASP A 44 1.42 -0.09 -12.79
C ASP A 44 0.15 0.24 -13.59
N GLN A 45 -0.89 -0.60 -13.49
CA GLN A 45 -2.19 -0.36 -14.15
C GLN A 45 -2.89 0.90 -13.64
N ALA A 46 -2.67 1.29 -12.37
CA ALA A 46 -3.20 2.52 -11.79
C ALA A 46 -2.41 3.79 -12.20
N GLY A 47 -1.25 3.63 -12.85
CA GLY A 47 -0.35 4.71 -13.27
C GLY A 47 0.73 5.08 -12.25
N CYS A 48 0.85 4.33 -11.15
CA CYS A 48 1.83 4.60 -10.10
C CYS A 48 3.25 4.23 -10.55
N ALA A 49 3.98 5.20 -11.11
CA ALA A 49 5.36 5.02 -11.53
C ALA A 49 6.38 5.18 -10.38
N ASN A 50 5.99 5.81 -9.27
CA ASN A 50 6.87 6.09 -8.13
C ASN A 50 6.34 5.38 -6.88
N VAL A 51 6.91 4.23 -6.53
CA VAL A 51 6.48 3.48 -5.35
C VAL A 51 7.55 3.47 -4.27
N LEU A 52 7.16 3.84 -3.04
CA LEU A 52 7.98 3.74 -1.84
C LEU A 52 7.34 2.74 -0.86
N ILE A 53 8.14 1.81 -0.35
CA ILE A 53 7.75 0.88 0.71
C ILE A 53 8.62 1.17 1.92
N LEU A 54 8.00 1.53 3.03
CA LEU A 54 8.65 1.72 4.32
C LEU A 54 8.22 0.59 5.26
N ALA A 55 9.20 -0.18 5.71
CA ALA A 55 8.98 -1.31 6.60
C ALA A 55 9.65 -1.09 7.95
N ASP A 56 9.20 -1.83 8.96
CA ASP A 56 9.99 -2.00 10.18
C ASP A 56 11.34 -2.69 9.87
N PRO A 57 12.46 -2.33 10.54
CA PRO A 57 13.76 -2.94 10.30
C PRO A 57 13.77 -4.47 10.34
N ASP A 58 13.03 -5.08 11.26
CA ASP A 58 13.02 -6.54 11.40
C ASP A 58 12.29 -7.18 10.20
N GLY A 59 11.18 -6.58 9.79
CA GLY A 59 10.44 -7.00 8.60
C GLY A 59 11.24 -6.80 7.31
N TYR A 60 11.92 -5.65 7.18
CA TYR A 60 12.80 -5.35 6.05
C TYR A 60 13.92 -6.38 5.90
N ASN A 61 14.64 -6.65 6.98
CA ASN A 61 15.73 -7.63 6.98
C ASN A 61 15.22 -9.03 6.63
N GLY A 62 14.11 -9.45 7.22
CA GLY A 62 13.48 -10.74 6.90
C GLY A 62 13.06 -10.85 5.42
N ALA A 63 12.55 -9.76 4.83
CA ALA A 63 12.19 -9.76 3.42
C ALA A 63 13.39 -9.86 2.47
N LEU A 64 14.52 -9.23 2.82
CA LEU A 64 15.77 -9.37 2.07
C LEU A 64 16.30 -10.81 2.14
N GLU A 65 16.34 -11.40 3.33
CA GLU A 65 16.82 -12.77 3.52
C GLU A 65 15.98 -13.79 2.73
N MET A 66 14.65 -13.64 2.73
CA MET A 66 13.76 -14.55 2.00
C MET A 66 13.79 -14.33 0.47
N GLY A 67 14.03 -13.11 0.02
CA GLY A 67 13.70 -12.69 -1.34
C GLY A 67 14.88 -12.35 -2.24
N ILE A 68 16.10 -12.14 -1.74
CA ILE A 68 17.22 -11.55 -2.50
C ILE A 68 17.47 -12.15 -3.88
N LYS A 69 17.25 -13.47 -4.06
CA LYS A 69 17.48 -14.15 -5.35
C LYS A 69 16.33 -14.02 -6.36
N ASN A 70 15.14 -13.64 -5.90
CA ASN A 70 13.90 -13.65 -6.65
C ASN A 70 13.26 -12.25 -6.78
N ILE A 71 13.95 -11.21 -6.33
CA ILE A 71 13.57 -9.80 -6.45
C ILE A 71 14.37 -9.20 -7.61
N ALA A 72 13.70 -8.60 -8.58
CA ALA A 72 14.36 -8.05 -9.78
C ALA A 72 14.31 -6.52 -9.86
N ASP A 73 13.31 -5.90 -9.23
CA ASP A 73 12.89 -4.52 -9.49
C ASP A 73 13.13 -3.56 -8.32
N ALA A 74 13.51 -4.07 -7.13
CA ALA A 74 13.91 -3.24 -6.00
C ALA A 74 15.07 -2.29 -6.38
N GLY A 75 14.90 -1.00 -6.10
CA GLY A 75 15.83 0.06 -6.48
C GLY A 75 15.80 0.45 -7.96
N ARG A 76 14.98 -0.22 -8.79
CA ARG A 76 14.80 0.09 -10.22
C ARG A 76 13.42 0.63 -10.52
N ARG A 77 12.37 -0.04 -10.03
CA ARG A 77 10.96 0.34 -10.26
C ARG A 77 10.24 0.79 -8.99
N TYR A 78 10.81 0.47 -7.83
CA TYR A 78 10.31 0.91 -6.53
C TYR A 78 11.47 1.03 -5.54
N VAL A 79 11.27 1.84 -4.50
CA VAL A 79 12.19 1.94 -3.37
C VAL A 79 11.59 1.17 -2.20
N CYS A 80 12.40 0.33 -1.56
CA CYS A 80 12.07 -0.30 -0.30
C CYS A 80 13.13 0.07 0.72
N ALA A 81 12.72 0.58 1.88
CA ALA A 81 13.62 1.00 2.94
C ALA A 81 13.04 0.65 4.32
N SER A 82 13.93 0.47 5.29
CA SER A 82 13.55 0.38 6.70
C SER A 82 13.37 1.77 7.31
N VAL A 83 12.35 1.94 8.14
CA VAL A 83 12.22 3.12 9.01
C VAL A 83 13.23 3.00 10.16
N GLU A 84 13.95 4.08 10.48
CA GLU A 84 14.88 4.08 11.61
C GLU A 84 14.14 3.79 12.93
N ARG A 85 14.70 2.86 13.71
CA ARG A 85 14.12 2.49 14.99
C ARG A 85 14.58 3.42 16.10
N ALA A 86 13.67 4.20 16.65
CA ALA A 86 13.89 4.97 17.87
C ALA A 86 13.63 4.09 19.11
N GLY A 87 14.68 3.61 19.76
CA GLY A 87 14.60 2.80 20.99
C GLY A 87 13.94 1.44 20.77
N ARG A 88 12.89 1.12 21.55
CA ARG A 88 12.17 -0.16 21.47
C ARG A 88 10.88 -0.10 20.63
N GLY A 89 10.60 1.04 20.00
CA GLY A 89 9.43 1.19 19.14
C GLY A 89 9.53 0.34 17.87
N VAL A 90 8.39 0.11 17.22
CA VAL A 90 8.29 -0.59 15.93
C VAL A 90 7.41 0.19 14.96
N GLN A 91 7.66 0.05 13.66
CA GLN A 91 6.72 0.51 12.63
C GLN A 91 5.61 -0.53 12.45
N HIS A 92 4.48 -0.38 13.16
CA HIS A 92 3.36 -1.32 13.09
C HIS A 92 2.19 -0.89 12.18
N VAL A 93 2.21 0.32 11.62
CA VAL A 93 1.21 0.84 10.68
C VAL A 93 1.17 0.00 9.42
N LYS A 94 -0.04 -0.22 8.90
CA LYS A 94 -0.28 -0.93 7.64
C LYS A 94 -1.18 -0.06 6.80
N LEU A 95 -0.58 0.56 5.80
CA LEU A 95 -1.20 1.61 5.02
C LEU A 95 -0.69 1.56 3.58
N LEU A 96 -1.58 1.84 2.64
CA LEU A 96 -1.28 2.15 1.25
C LEU A 96 -1.89 3.52 0.94
N LEU A 97 -1.06 4.50 0.57
CA LEU A 97 -1.49 5.75 -0.02
C LEU A 97 -1.16 5.73 -1.50
N MET A 98 -2.13 6.01 -2.37
CA MET A 98 -1.93 6.31 -3.79
C MET A 98 -2.33 7.76 -4.03
N ALA A 99 -1.50 8.52 -4.73
CA ALA A 99 -1.71 9.95 -4.88
C ALA A 99 -1.29 10.49 -6.26
N SER A 100 -1.92 11.60 -6.63
CA SER A 100 -1.57 12.51 -7.72
C SER A 100 -2.05 13.93 -7.37
N PRO A 101 -1.73 14.97 -8.16
CA PRO A 101 -2.08 16.35 -7.82
C PRO A 101 -3.57 16.62 -7.56
N GLY A 102 -4.48 15.83 -8.14
CA GLY A 102 -5.93 16.03 -8.01
C GLY A 102 -6.67 14.80 -7.50
N ARG A 103 -5.97 13.82 -6.92
CA ARG A 103 -6.60 12.59 -6.43
C ARG A 103 -5.77 11.93 -5.35
N GLY A 104 -6.44 11.43 -4.32
CA GLY A 104 -5.83 10.61 -3.28
C GLY A 104 -6.70 9.41 -2.95
N ARG A 105 -6.07 8.27 -2.68
CA ARG A 105 -6.72 7.12 -2.08
C ARG A 105 -5.84 6.57 -0.98
N MET A 106 -6.41 6.35 0.19
CA MET A 106 -5.70 5.72 1.30
C MET A 106 -6.45 4.47 1.76
N LEU A 107 -5.73 3.37 1.89
CA LEU A 107 -6.17 2.17 2.60
C LEU A 107 -5.38 2.09 3.89
N ILE A 108 -6.06 1.93 5.02
CA ILE A 108 -5.42 1.69 6.33
C ILE A 108 -6.06 0.45 6.94
N GLY A 109 -5.27 -0.42 7.54
CA GLY A 109 -5.81 -1.68 8.03
C GLY A 109 -4.88 -2.49 8.91
N SER A 110 -5.18 -3.79 9.00
CA SER A 110 -4.46 -4.75 9.83
C SER A 110 -3.55 -5.71 9.03
N GLY A 111 -3.66 -5.72 7.70
CA GLY A 111 -2.90 -6.64 6.83
C GLY A 111 -1.52 -6.12 6.40
N ASN A 112 -0.47 -6.87 6.73
CA ASN A 112 0.90 -6.63 6.27
C ASN A 112 1.08 -6.93 4.77
N LEU A 113 2.04 -6.28 4.09
CA LEU A 113 2.31 -6.44 2.64
C LEU A 113 2.91 -7.83 2.31
N THR A 114 2.08 -8.85 2.45
CA THR A 114 2.41 -10.27 2.39
C THR A 114 1.20 -11.01 1.84
N LEU A 115 1.41 -12.21 1.28
CA LEU A 115 0.30 -13.04 0.81
C LEU A 115 -0.77 -13.29 1.89
N HIS A 116 -0.38 -13.43 3.15
CA HIS A 116 -1.32 -13.69 4.24
C HIS A 116 -2.11 -12.44 4.64
N GLY A 117 -1.42 -11.30 4.80
CA GLY A 117 -2.08 -10.03 5.13
C GLY A 117 -2.97 -9.49 4.00
N TYR A 118 -2.78 -9.99 2.79
CA TYR A 118 -3.55 -9.66 1.58
C TYR A 118 -4.41 -10.85 1.12
N GLY A 119 -4.48 -11.91 1.93
CA GLY A 119 -5.09 -13.18 1.57
C GLY A 119 -6.33 -13.48 2.41
N ARG A 120 -6.36 -14.67 3.00
CA ARG A 120 -7.54 -15.20 3.72
C ARG A 120 -7.57 -14.89 5.21
N ASN A 121 -6.54 -14.21 5.73
CA ASN A 121 -6.64 -13.68 7.07
C ASN A 121 -7.75 -12.63 7.05
N LEU A 122 -8.65 -12.63 8.02
CA LEU A 122 -9.81 -11.73 8.11
C LEU A 122 -9.36 -10.30 8.46
N GLU A 123 -8.37 -9.80 7.74
CA GLU A 123 -7.80 -8.47 7.88
C GLU A 123 -8.85 -7.43 7.49
N LEU A 124 -8.85 -6.34 8.24
CA LEU A 124 -9.78 -5.25 8.05
C LEU A 124 -9.03 -4.09 7.41
N PHE A 125 -9.66 -3.46 6.41
CA PHE A 125 -9.17 -2.27 5.75
C PHE A 125 -10.28 -1.23 5.67
N SER A 126 -9.95 0.00 6.02
CA SER A 126 -10.75 1.19 5.78
C SER A 126 -10.18 1.94 4.59
N GLN A 127 -11.06 2.44 3.73
CA GLN A 127 -10.71 3.20 2.54
C GLN A 127 -11.13 4.65 2.69
N PHE A 128 -10.26 5.55 2.26
CA PHE A 128 -10.50 6.98 2.17
C PHE A 128 -10.19 7.44 0.75
N GLU A 129 -11.02 8.34 0.22
CA GLU A 129 -10.83 8.98 -1.08
C GLU A 129 -10.65 10.48 -0.87
N TYR A 130 -9.91 11.08 -1.79
CA TYR A 130 -9.77 12.52 -1.90
C TYR A 130 -9.91 12.91 -3.37
N ASN A 131 -10.82 13.85 -3.64
CA ASN A 131 -10.97 14.54 -4.91
C ASN A 131 -11.29 16.01 -4.64
N PRO A 132 -10.60 16.98 -5.27
CA PRO A 132 -10.85 18.40 -5.08
C PRO A 132 -12.25 18.87 -5.53
N ALA A 133 -12.97 18.05 -6.30
CA ALA A 133 -14.36 18.31 -6.66
C ALA A 133 -15.38 17.90 -5.57
N ASP A 134 -14.94 17.18 -4.54
CA ASP A 134 -15.80 16.79 -3.43
C ASP A 134 -16.12 18.03 -2.56
N ASP A 135 -17.38 18.15 -2.12
CA ASP A 135 -17.84 19.29 -1.32
C ASP A 135 -17.24 19.23 0.09
N PRO A 136 -16.41 20.20 0.51
CA PRO A 136 -15.85 20.23 1.86
C PRO A 136 -16.92 20.34 2.96
N ASP A 137 -18.11 20.85 2.66
CA ASP A 137 -19.21 20.99 3.63
C ASP A 137 -20.00 19.68 3.84
N GLU A 138 -19.80 18.66 3.01
CA GLU A 138 -20.29 17.29 3.27
C GLU A 138 -19.45 16.54 4.31
N ALA A 139 -18.22 17.01 4.59
CA ALA A 139 -17.35 16.40 5.60
C ALA A 139 -17.83 16.75 7.02
N ARG A 140 -18.81 16.00 7.51
CA ARG A 140 -19.30 16.10 8.89
C ARG A 140 -18.50 15.20 9.83
N TYR A 141 -18.33 15.64 11.08
CA TYR A 141 -17.86 14.70 12.09
C TYR A 141 -18.90 13.58 12.19
N PRO A 142 -18.48 12.30 12.16
CA PRO A 142 -19.42 11.17 12.25
C PRO A 142 -20.14 11.09 13.59
N PHE A 143 -19.83 11.99 14.53
CA PHE A 143 -20.36 12.06 15.89
C PHE A 143 -21.07 13.39 16.20
N THR A 144 -21.29 14.25 15.21
CA THR A 144 -22.10 15.48 15.31
C THR A 144 -23.35 15.38 14.47
#